data_AF-A0A1G1KH77-F1
#
_entry.id   AF-A0A1G1KH77-F1
#
_cell.length_a   1.000
_cell.length_b   1.000
_cell.length_c   1.000
_cell.angle_alpha   90.00
_cell.angle_beta   90.00
_cell.angle_gamma   90.00
#
_symmetry.space_group_name_H-M   'P 1'
#
loop_
_entity.id
_entity.type
_entity.pdbx_description
1 polymer ?
#
loop_
_entity_poly.entity_id
_entity_poly.type
_entity_poly.pdbx_seq_one_letter_code
_entity_poly.pdbx_strand_id
1 'polypeptide(L)' 'MFEHWGIKNSLDFGHVVFNMVREGILSKTEADGLGDFEDEFFFENLFDPSRYRLPAKEQGAKQWQTKQ' A
#
# COMPACT_ATOMS: atom_id res chain seq x y z
N MET A 1 -9.17 10.80 -7.64
CA MET A 1 -7.77 11.19 -7.32
C MET A 1 -6.80 10.55 -8.31
N PHE A 2 -6.71 9.22 -8.40
CA PHE A 2 -5.84 8.52 -9.36
C PHE A 2 -6.17 8.79 -10.83
N GLU A 3 -7.46 8.87 -11.18
CA GLU A 3 -7.89 9.22 -12.55
C GLU A 3 -7.38 10.59 -13.00
N HIS A 4 -7.29 11.57 -12.08
CA HIS A 4 -6.76 12.90 -12.40
C HIS A 4 -5.26 12.86 -12.74
N TRP A 5 -4.54 11.88 -12.21
CA TRP A 5 -3.13 11.62 -12.51
C TRP A 5 -2.96 10.68 -13.71
N GLY A 6 -4.06 10.23 -14.34
CA GLY A 6 -4.03 9.30 -15.47
C GLY A 6 -3.73 7.85 -15.10
N ILE A 7 -3.78 7.49 -13.82
CA ILE A 7 -3.46 6.14 -13.33
C ILE A 7 -4.69 5.23 -13.44
N LYS A 8 -4.59 4.17 -14.24
CA LYS A 8 -5.67 3.20 -14.52
C LYS A 8 -5.36 1.78 -14.05
N ASN A 9 -4.10 1.46 -13.80
CA ASN A 9 -3.68 0.18 -13.25
C ASN A 9 -2.44 0.36 -12.33
N SER A 10 -2.03 -0.72 -11.66
CA SER A 10 -0.87 -0.71 -10.74
C SER A 10 0.43 -0.37 -11.48
N LEU A 11 0.54 -0.80 -12.73
CA LEU A 11 1.69 -0.54 -13.60
C LEU A 11 1.87 0.95 -13.90
N ASP A 12 0.78 1.69 -14.12
CA ASP A 12 0.80 3.14 -14.31
C ASP A 12 1.39 3.85 -13.08
N PHE A 13 1.07 3.36 -11.88
CA PHE A 13 1.67 3.89 -10.65
C PHE A 13 3.17 3.52 -10.55
N GLY A 14 3.55 2.31 -10.95
CA GLY A 14 4.96 1.91 -11.08
C GLY A 14 5.75 2.85 -11.98
N HIS A 15 5.18 3.26 -13.12
CA HIS A 15 5.80 4.23 -14.01
C HIS A 15 6.00 5.61 -13.36
N VAL A 16 5.07 6.07 -12.52
CA VAL A 16 5.22 7.32 -11.76
C VAL A 16 6.40 7.22 -10.79
N VAL A 17 6.49 6.13 -10.03
CA VAL A 17 7.59 5.90 -9.07
C VAL A 17 8.94 5.82 -9.78
N PHE A 18 9.04 5.06 -10.87
CA PHE A 18 10.30 4.92 -11.61
C PHE A 18 10.71 6.21 -12.34
N ASN A 19 9.76 7.06 -12.74
CA ASN A 19 10.09 8.41 -13.18
C ASN A 19 10.72 9.21 -12.04
N MET A 20 10.16 9.17 -10.82
CA MET A 20 10.75 9.86 -9.68
C MET A 20 12.14 9.32 -9.31
N VAL A 21 12.38 8.02 -9.49
CA VAL A 21 13.72 7.43 -9.34
C VAL A 21 14.69 8.00 -10.38
N ARG A 22 14.26 8.08 -11.65
CA ARG A 22 15.08 8.66 -12.72
C ARG A 22 15.41 10.13 -12.47
N GLU A 23 14.46 10.90 -11.95
CA GLU A 23 14.67 12.31 -11.59
C GLU A 23 15.44 12.50 -10.26
N GLY A 24 15.86 11.41 -9.61
CA GLY A 24 16.65 11.45 -8.37
C GLY A 24 15.88 11.88 -7.12
N ILE A 25 14.54 11.90 -7.19
CA ILE A 25 13.66 12.20 -6.06
C ILE A 25 13.55 10.99 -5.14
N LEU A 26 13.52 9.79 -5.72
CA LEU A 26 13.51 8.51 -5.02
C LEU A 26 14.77 7.70 -5.35
N SER A 27 15.12 6.80 -4.45
CA SER A 27 16.16 5.80 -4.67
C SER A 27 15.52 4.43 -4.85
N LYS A 28 16.15 3.56 -5.63
CA LYS A 28 15.77 2.16 -5.80
C LYS A 28 16.84 1.21 -5.29
N THR A 29 16.46 -0.01 -4.95
CA THR A 29 17.35 -1.16 -4.74
C THR A 29 17.65 -1.87 -6.07
N GLU A 30 18.53 -2.86 -6.06
CA GLU A 30 18.79 -3.71 -7.23
C GLU A 30 17.63 -4.66 -7.54
N ALA A 31 16.84 -5.02 -6.52
CA ALA A 31 15.71 -5.94 -6.66
C ALA A 31 14.46 -5.24 -7.21
N ASP A 32 14.33 -3.91 -7.01
CA ASP A 32 13.15 -3.17 -7.44
C ASP A 32 13.05 -3.15 -8.97
N GLY A 33 11.89 -3.58 -9.47
CA GLY A 33 11.57 -3.65 -10.88
C GLY A 33 10.15 -3.16 -11.17
N LEU A 34 9.89 -2.85 -12.44
CA LEU A 34 8.54 -2.49 -12.87
C LEU A 34 7.55 -3.66 -12.70
N GLY A 35 8.05 -4.90 -12.76
CA GLY A 35 7.28 -6.12 -12.54
C GLY A 35 6.66 -6.23 -11.15
N ASP A 36 7.19 -5.52 -10.15
CA ASP A 36 6.58 -5.45 -8.81
C ASP A 36 5.20 -4.77 -8.82
N PHE A 37 4.85 -4.11 -9.93
CA PHE A 37 3.59 -3.40 -10.15
C PHE A 37 2.65 -4.10 -11.14
N GLU A 38 3.02 -5.27 -11.68
CA GLU A 38 2.18 -6.03 -12.63
C GLU A 38 1.08 -6.86 -11.95
N ASP A 39 0.96 -6.80 -10.62
CA ASP A 39 0.02 -7.62 -9.85
C ASP A 39 -1.46 -7.37 -10.24
N GLU A 40 -2.23 -8.46 -10.35
CA GLU A 40 -3.58 -8.51 -10.94
C GLU A 40 -4.67 -7.81 -10.11
N PHE A 41 -4.35 -7.40 -8.88
CA PHE A 41 -5.30 -6.78 -7.97
C PHE A 41 -5.23 -5.26 -8.03
N PHE A 42 -5.75 -4.69 -9.12
CA PHE A 42 -6.07 -3.26 -9.10
C PHE A 42 -7.22 -2.97 -8.13
N PHE A 43 -7.15 -1.79 -7.51
CA PHE A 43 -7.80 -1.35 -6.27
C PHE A 43 -9.30 -1.61 -6.10
N GLU A 44 -10.05 -1.93 -7.15
CA GLU A 44 -11.49 -2.18 -7.11
C GLU A 44 -11.87 -3.31 -6.14
N ASN A 45 -11.03 -4.33 -6.02
CA ASN A 45 -11.22 -5.43 -5.07
C ASN A 45 -10.40 -5.28 -3.78
N LEU A 46 -9.41 -4.38 -3.77
CA LEU A 46 -8.51 -4.20 -2.64
C LEU A 46 -9.21 -3.46 -1.50
N PHE A 47 -10.08 -2.49 -1.84
CA PHE A 47 -10.81 -1.68 -0.87
C PHE A 47 -12.17 -2.25 -0.45
N ASP A 48 -12.52 -3.46 -0.88
CA ASP A 48 -13.76 -4.11 -0.44
C ASP A 48 -13.75 -4.25 1.10
N PRO A 49 -14.62 -3.51 1.82
CA PRO A 49 -14.66 -3.56 3.27
C PRO A 49 -14.96 -4.96 3.82
N SER A 50 -15.58 -5.83 3.01
CA SER A 50 -15.87 -7.22 3.38
C SER A 50 -14.61 -8.09 3.45
N ARG A 51 -13.53 -7.71 2.75
CA ARG A 51 -12.24 -8.40 2.75
C ARG A 51 -11.32 -7.98 3.89
N TYR A 52 -11.49 -6.77 4.42
CA TYR A 52 -10.84 -6.35 5.65
C TYR A 52 -11.56 -6.91 6.88
N ARG A 53 -11.36 -8.20 7.18
CA ARG A 53 -11.68 -8.72 8.52
C ARG A 53 -10.64 -8.15 9.49
N LEU A 54 -10.97 -6.99 10.07
CA LEU A 54 -10.24 -6.51 11.23
C LEU A 54 -10.28 -7.62 12.30
N PRO A 55 -9.13 -8.05 12.86
CA PRO A 55 -9.15 -8.98 13.97
C PRO A 55 -10.06 -8.38 15.04
N ALA A 56 -10.97 -9.19 15.57
CA ALA A 56 -11.84 -8.77 16.65
C ALA A 56 -10.95 -8.15 17.74
N LYS A 57 -11.27 -6.93 18.19
CA LYS A 57 -10.54 -6.30 19.27
C LYS A 57 -10.52 -7.29 20.43
N GLU A 58 -9.35 -7.84 20.76
CA GLU A 58 -9.19 -8.57 22.01
C GLU A 58 -9.51 -7.57 23.11
N GLN A 59 -10.65 -7.77 23.78
CA GLN A 59 -10.97 -7.08 25.02
C GLN A 59 -10.13 -7.71 26.14
N GLY A 60 -8.81 -7.55 26.04
CA GLY A 60 -7.89 -7.79 27.15
C GLY A 60 -7.98 -6.59 28.09
N ALA A 61 -8.79 -6.72 29.14
CA ALA A 61 -8.81 -5.78 30.26
C ALA A 61 -7.40 -5.63 30.84
N LYS A 62 -6.67 -4.59 30.45
CA LYS A 62 -5.44 -4.19 31.15
C LYS A 62 -5.84 -3.45 32.42
N GLN A 63 -6.00 -4.20 33.51
CA GLN A 63 -5.90 -3.63 34.86
C GLN A 63 -4.47 -3.18 35.08
N TRP A 64 -4.26 -1.86 35.07
CA TRP A 64 -3.02 -1.26 35.54
C TRP A 64 -2.97 -1.41 37.06
N GLN A 65 -2.23 -2.39 37.58
CA GLN A 65 -1.89 -2.40 38.99
C GLN A 65 -0.87 -1.28 39.25
N THR A 66 -1.35 -0.20 39.87
CA THR A 66 -0.50 0.82 40.49
C THR A 66 0.32 0.16 41.58
N LYS A 67 1.64 0.03 41.36
CA LYS A 67 2.58 -0.19 42.46
C LYS A 67 2.75 1.12 43.22
N GLN A 68 2.43 1.06 44.51
CA GLN A 68 2.88 1.99 45.55
C GLN A 68 4.40 1.83 45.75
#